data_AF-A0A849RLZ0-F1
#
_entry.id   AF-A0A849RLZ0-F1
#
_cell.length_a   1.000
_cell.length_b   1.000
_cell.length_c   1.000
_cell.angle_alpha   90.00
_cell.angle_beta   90.00
_cell.angle_gamma   90.00
#
_symmetry.space_group_name_H-M   'P 1'
#
loop_
_entity.id
_entity.type
_entity.pdbx_description
1 polymer ?
#
loop_
_entity_poly.entity_id
_entity_poly.type
_entity_poly.pdbx_seq_one_letter_code
_entity_poly.pdbx_strand_id
1 'polypeptide(L)'
;MSESLAPQRTIGAATPDPIETESSKQGLELLIGSNKFRNTNGVVRIQGKEQLFLESKPEQGLLLVTIDLYGETGTHIGHLRRNVLVLNPTDQFSVDVHRADDSATADLPWVRVTDQSTGQTVLEACVVAHKKIQVALGKFYSHKGMLVDITPHYCRIGSGTTLFGDVSENKGGTVVLG
;
A
#
# COMPACT_ATOMS: atom_id res chain seq x y z
N MET A 1 -72.59 37.02 -5.07
CA MET A 1 -72.69 35.88 -4.13
C MET A 1 -71.35 35.14 -4.17
N SER A 2 -71.07 34.34 -3.14
CA SER A 2 -70.07 33.26 -3.02
C SER A 2 -69.79 32.46 -4.32
N GLU A 3 -68.65 31.78 -4.60
CA GLU A 3 -67.31 31.61 -3.97
C GLU A 3 -66.43 30.68 -4.88
N SER A 4 -65.13 30.33 -4.69
CA SER A 4 -64.01 30.73 -3.79
C SER A 4 -62.64 30.30 -4.41
N LEU A 5 -61.55 30.39 -3.63
CA LEU A 5 -60.32 29.56 -3.66
C LEU A 5 -59.43 29.43 -4.94
N ALA A 6 -58.33 30.19 -4.91
CA ALA A 6 -56.91 29.77 -5.09
C ALA A 6 -56.38 29.08 -6.39
N PRO A 7 -55.11 29.34 -6.80
CA PRO A 7 -54.54 28.86 -8.07
C PRO A 7 -53.78 27.53 -7.96
N GLN A 8 -53.74 26.76 -9.05
CA GLN A 8 -52.80 25.63 -9.21
C GLN A 8 -51.57 26.04 -10.06
N ARG A 9 -50.38 25.66 -9.57
CA ARG A 9 -49.11 25.79 -10.29
C ARG A 9 -48.94 24.61 -11.25
N THR A 10 -48.43 24.88 -12.45
CA THR A 10 -47.78 23.87 -13.31
C THR A 10 -46.40 24.37 -13.68
N ILE A 11 -45.38 23.95 -12.93
CA ILE A 11 -43.97 24.11 -13.32
C ILE A 11 -43.50 22.73 -13.78
N GLY A 12 -43.35 22.56 -15.09
CA GLY A 12 -42.75 21.37 -15.68
C GLY A 12 -41.22 21.45 -15.71
N ALA A 13 -40.58 20.33 -16.06
CA ALA A 13 -39.12 20.19 -16.17
C ALA A 13 -38.33 20.46 -14.87
N ALA A 14 -38.59 19.64 -13.84
CA ALA A 14 -37.53 19.27 -12.92
C ALA A 14 -36.59 18.31 -13.67
N THR A 15 -35.42 18.80 -14.11
CA THR A 15 -34.31 17.94 -14.54
C THR A 15 -33.93 17.04 -13.36
N PRO A 16 -33.82 15.71 -13.51
CA PRO A 16 -33.23 14.91 -12.45
C PRO A 16 -31.77 15.31 -12.30
N ASP A 17 -31.38 15.71 -11.08
CA ASP A 17 -29.98 15.99 -10.77
C ASP A 17 -29.12 14.77 -11.15
N PRO A 18 -27.92 14.97 -11.75
CA PRO A 18 -26.99 13.87 -11.95
C PRO A 18 -26.64 13.33 -10.56
N ILE A 19 -26.97 12.07 -10.32
CA ILE A 19 -26.59 11.37 -9.10
C ILE A 19 -25.06 11.40 -9.04
N GLU A 20 -24.49 12.23 -8.16
CA GLU A 20 -23.06 12.21 -7.86
C GLU A 20 -22.74 10.86 -7.22
N THR A 21 -22.31 9.90 -8.05
CA THR A 21 -21.87 8.61 -7.57
C THR A 21 -20.66 8.82 -6.65
N GLU A 22 -20.79 8.52 -5.36
CA GLU A 22 -19.70 8.64 -4.35
C GLU A 22 -18.56 7.59 -4.55
N SER A 23 -18.26 7.24 -5.80
CA SER A 23 -17.37 6.15 -6.20
C SER A 23 -16.00 6.61 -6.68
N SER A 24 -15.45 7.72 -6.17
CA SER A 24 -14.15 8.25 -6.64
C SER A 24 -13.26 8.95 -5.58
N LYS A 25 -13.50 8.76 -4.27
CA LYS A 25 -12.69 9.40 -3.20
C LYS A 25 -11.93 8.46 -2.25
N GLN A 26 -11.99 7.14 -2.44
CA GLN A 26 -11.06 6.24 -1.76
C GLN A 26 -9.71 6.21 -2.50
N GLY A 27 -8.65 6.66 -1.80
CA GLY A 27 -7.25 6.40 -2.13
C GLY A 27 -6.81 5.00 -1.72
N LEU A 28 -5.51 4.73 -1.81
CA LEU A 28 -4.91 3.40 -1.64
C LEU A 28 -5.02 2.88 -0.19
N GLU A 29 -5.61 1.70 0.03
CA GLU A 29 -5.51 0.99 1.31
C GLU A 29 -4.26 0.08 1.30
N LEU A 30 -3.36 0.28 2.28
CA LEU A 30 -2.26 -0.64 2.57
C LEU A 30 -2.63 -1.54 3.75
N LEU A 31 -2.48 -2.85 3.58
CA LEU A 31 -2.42 -3.81 4.68
C LEU A 31 -0.94 -4.05 5.04
N ILE A 32 -0.57 -3.95 6.31
CA ILE A 32 0.79 -4.23 6.77
C ILE A 32 0.70 -5.19 7.96
N GLY A 33 0.89 -6.48 7.67
CA GLY A 33 0.43 -7.56 8.55
C GLY A 33 -1.07 -7.50 8.76
N SER A 34 -1.52 -7.51 10.02
CA SER A 34 -2.94 -7.40 10.39
C SER A 34 -3.52 -5.97 10.31
N ASN A 35 -2.65 -4.96 10.16
CA ASN A 35 -2.99 -3.54 10.29
C ASN A 35 -3.46 -2.93 8.96
N LYS A 36 -4.35 -1.93 9.01
CA LYS A 36 -5.04 -1.35 7.85
C LYS A 36 -4.85 0.15 7.80
N PHE A 37 -4.15 0.63 6.78
CA PHE A 37 -3.87 2.03 6.54
C PHE A 37 -4.64 2.49 5.31
N ARG A 38 -5.74 3.20 5.53
CA ARG A 38 -6.64 3.70 4.49
C ARG A 38 -6.15 4.99 3.87
N ASN A 39 -6.52 5.18 2.61
CA ASN A 39 -6.40 6.44 1.91
C ASN A 39 -4.98 7.01 1.98
N THR A 40 -4.01 6.21 1.56
CA THR A 40 -2.58 6.52 1.58
C THR A 40 -2.09 7.01 0.22
N ASN A 41 -0.90 7.60 0.19
CA ASN A 41 -0.11 7.80 -1.03
C ASN A 41 0.76 6.56 -1.41
N GLY A 42 0.69 5.46 -0.66
CA GLY A 42 1.53 4.27 -0.84
C GLY A 42 2.92 4.34 -0.22
N VAL A 43 3.33 5.49 0.33
CA VAL A 43 4.62 5.65 1.02
C VAL A 43 4.49 5.18 2.47
N VAL A 44 5.53 4.52 2.98
CA VAL A 44 5.68 4.04 4.35
C VAL A 44 6.95 4.64 4.95
N ARG A 45 6.76 5.37 6.04
CA ARG A 45 7.77 6.09 6.82
C ARG A 45 8.05 5.33 8.11
N ILE A 46 9.28 4.83 8.24
CA ILE A 46 9.72 3.95 9.32
C ILE A 46 10.67 4.75 10.23
N GLN A 47 10.30 4.90 11.51
CA GLN A 47 11.06 5.66 12.51
C GLN A 47 11.41 7.09 12.07
N GLY A 48 10.52 7.71 11.29
CA GLY A 48 10.66 9.07 10.74
C GLY A 48 11.24 9.19 9.33
N LYS A 49 11.86 8.15 8.74
CA LYS A 49 12.38 8.19 7.35
C LYS A 49 11.47 7.43 6.39
N GLU A 50 11.17 8.02 5.23
CA GLU A 50 10.52 7.30 4.12
C GLU A 50 11.46 6.21 3.60
N GLN A 51 11.01 4.96 3.67
CA GLN A 51 11.88 3.79 3.44
C GLN A 51 11.27 2.78 2.48
N LEU A 52 9.94 2.66 2.41
CA LEU A 52 9.22 1.78 1.50
C LEU A 52 8.13 2.59 0.76
N PHE A 53 7.93 2.31 -0.53
CA PHE A 53 6.89 2.92 -1.36
C PHE A 53 6.30 1.87 -2.30
N LEU A 54 4.96 1.81 -2.34
CA LEU A 54 4.18 0.80 -3.03
C LEU A 54 3.23 1.46 -4.05
N GLU A 55 3.41 1.16 -5.34
CA GLU A 55 2.54 1.66 -6.42
C GLU A 55 1.86 0.50 -7.16
N SER A 56 0.54 0.45 -7.17
CA SER A 56 -0.20 -0.39 -8.12
C SER A 56 -0.28 0.30 -9.49
N LYS A 57 -0.05 -0.47 -10.57
CA LYS A 57 -0.22 -0.10 -11.97
C LYS A 57 -1.17 -1.10 -12.64
N PRO A 58 -2.50 -0.97 -12.43
CA PRO A 58 -3.47 -1.94 -12.96
C PRO A 58 -3.43 -2.03 -14.49
N GLU A 59 -3.29 -0.89 -15.17
CA GLU A 59 -3.12 -0.77 -16.64
C GLU A 59 -1.87 -1.48 -17.21
N GLN A 60 -1.01 -2.04 -16.35
CA GLN A 60 0.23 -2.73 -16.70
C GLN A 60 0.35 -4.11 -16.03
N GLY A 61 -0.73 -4.58 -15.39
CA GLY A 61 -0.74 -5.82 -14.60
C GLY A 61 0.33 -5.84 -13.51
N LEU A 62 0.70 -4.70 -12.91
CA LEU A 62 1.91 -4.57 -12.10
C LEU A 62 1.70 -4.02 -10.68
N LEU A 63 2.53 -4.52 -9.77
CA LEU A 63 2.87 -3.89 -8.50
C LEU A 63 4.34 -3.42 -8.59
N LEU A 64 4.60 -2.18 -8.19
CA LEU A 64 5.95 -1.63 -8.12
C LEU A 64 6.32 -1.34 -6.66
N VAL A 65 7.47 -1.86 -6.23
CA VAL A 65 8.09 -1.63 -4.93
C VAL A 65 9.32 -0.74 -5.12
N THR A 66 9.46 0.27 -4.25
CA THR A 66 10.72 0.98 -4.02
C THR A 66 11.05 0.83 -2.54
N ILE A 67 12.26 0.38 -2.18
CA ILE A 67 12.68 0.20 -0.79
C ILE A 67 14.18 0.47 -0.61
N ASP A 68 14.52 1.25 0.41
CA ASP A 68 15.87 1.33 0.97
C ASP A 68 16.07 0.16 1.96
N LEU A 69 17.13 -0.63 1.75
CA LEU A 69 17.53 -1.76 2.59
C LEU A 69 18.74 -1.38 3.44
N TYR A 70 18.67 -1.68 4.74
CA TYR A 70 19.71 -1.40 5.71
C TYR A 70 20.16 -2.67 6.42
N GLY A 71 21.39 -2.65 6.95
CA GLY A 71 21.89 -3.64 7.89
C GLY A 71 21.64 -3.24 9.35
N GLU A 72 22.03 -4.13 10.27
CA GLU A 72 21.88 -3.99 11.74
C GLU A 72 22.54 -2.73 12.33
N THR A 73 23.52 -2.16 11.63
CA THR A 73 24.22 -0.91 11.99
C THR A 73 23.54 0.36 11.47
N GLY A 74 22.42 0.25 10.74
CA GLY A 74 21.82 1.36 9.99
C GLY A 74 22.60 1.74 8.72
N THR A 75 23.61 0.96 8.32
CA THR A 75 24.31 1.12 7.04
C THR A 75 23.36 0.79 5.89
N HIS A 76 23.28 1.65 4.87
CA HIS A 76 22.50 1.41 3.65
C HIS A 76 23.22 0.36 2.79
N ILE A 77 22.59 -0.80 2.58
CA ILE A 77 23.17 -1.97 1.90
C ILE A 77 22.46 -2.35 0.60
N GLY A 78 21.30 -1.78 0.29
CA GLY A 78 20.63 -2.03 -0.99
C GLY A 78 19.53 -1.01 -1.29
N HIS A 79 19.25 -0.76 -2.57
CA HIS A 79 18.15 0.11 -2.99
C HIS A 79 17.42 -0.51 -4.17
N LEU A 80 16.15 -0.83 -3.95
CA LEU A 80 15.20 -1.24 -4.98
C LEU A 80 14.41 -0.01 -5.43
N ARG A 81 14.30 0.23 -6.73
CA ARG A 81 13.51 1.32 -7.31
C ARG A 81 12.59 0.79 -8.39
N ARG A 82 11.28 0.76 -8.11
CA ARG A 82 10.24 0.20 -8.99
C ARG A 82 10.62 -1.18 -9.55
N ASN A 83 10.92 -2.10 -8.64
CA ASN A 83 11.37 -3.48 -8.89
C ASN A 83 12.75 -3.63 -9.57
N VAL A 84 13.46 -2.54 -9.88
CA VAL A 84 14.85 -2.59 -10.39
C VAL A 84 15.82 -2.37 -9.25
N LEU A 85 16.77 -3.29 -9.04
CA LEU A 85 17.86 -3.10 -8.09
C LEU A 85 18.85 -2.06 -8.65
N VAL A 86 19.06 -0.97 -7.92
CA VAL A 86 19.96 0.14 -8.29
C VAL A 86 21.23 0.12 -7.44
N LEU A 87 21.12 -0.36 -6.20
CA LEU A 87 22.25 -0.67 -5.33
C LEU A 87 22.07 -2.11 -4.84
N ASN A 88 23.03 -2.98 -5.18
CA ASN A 88 23.05 -4.40 -4.79
C ASN A 88 24.51 -4.90 -4.63
N PRO A 89 25.27 -4.40 -3.64
CA PRO A 89 26.63 -4.86 -3.40
C PRO A 89 26.66 -6.38 -3.20
N THR A 90 27.68 -7.04 -3.76
CA THR A 90 27.86 -8.51 -3.71
C THR A 90 26.67 -9.34 -4.21
N ASP A 91 25.76 -8.73 -4.97
CA ASP A 91 24.48 -9.31 -5.41
C ASP A 91 23.65 -9.92 -4.27
N GLN A 92 23.67 -9.30 -3.08
CA GLN A 92 23.01 -9.81 -1.88
C GLN A 92 21.51 -10.05 -2.06
N PHE A 93 20.81 -9.22 -2.84
CA PHE A 93 19.37 -9.29 -3.01
C PHE A 93 18.96 -9.76 -4.41
N SER A 94 17.88 -10.54 -4.49
CA SER A 94 17.14 -10.85 -5.71
C SER A 94 15.70 -10.36 -5.62
N VAL A 95 15.05 -10.21 -6.78
CA VAL A 95 13.67 -9.69 -6.89
C VAL A 95 12.88 -10.54 -7.86
N ASP A 96 11.86 -11.22 -7.33
CA ASP A 96 10.84 -11.87 -8.13
C ASP A 96 9.69 -10.88 -8.38
N VAL A 97 9.22 -10.80 -9.63
CA VAL A 97 8.06 -9.97 -10.03
C VAL A 97 7.09 -10.83 -10.82
N HIS A 98 5.89 -10.98 -10.30
CA HIS A 98 4.76 -11.54 -11.03
C HIS A 98 3.86 -10.40 -11.53
N ARG A 99 3.45 -10.50 -12.80
CA ARG A 99 2.42 -9.65 -13.40
C ARG A 99 1.11 -10.41 -13.42
N ALA A 100 -0.01 -9.72 -13.23
CA ALA A 100 -1.29 -10.28 -13.63
C ALA A 100 -1.28 -10.50 -15.15
N ASP A 101 -1.54 -11.74 -15.56
CA ASP A 101 -1.84 -12.09 -16.94
C ASP A 101 -3.33 -11.81 -17.23
N ASP A 102 -3.67 -11.55 -18.50
CA ASP A 102 -5.07 -11.36 -18.97
C ASP A 102 -5.94 -12.64 -18.92
N SER A 103 -5.56 -13.62 -18.10
CA SER A 103 -6.25 -14.91 -17.97
C SER A 103 -7.51 -14.81 -17.11
N ALA A 104 -8.48 -15.70 -17.34
CA ALA A 104 -9.74 -15.71 -16.58
C ALA A 104 -9.58 -16.18 -15.11
N THR A 105 -8.40 -16.66 -14.72
CA THR A 105 -8.02 -16.90 -13.32
C THR A 105 -7.36 -15.64 -12.76
N ALA A 106 -7.93 -15.08 -11.70
CA ALA A 106 -7.51 -13.81 -11.10
C ALA A 106 -6.21 -13.95 -10.27
N ASP A 107 -5.09 -14.20 -10.96
CA ASP A 107 -3.76 -14.05 -10.37
C ASP A 107 -3.42 -12.57 -10.23
N LEU A 108 -2.90 -12.16 -9.07
CA LEU A 108 -2.77 -10.75 -8.70
C LEU A 108 -1.30 -10.36 -8.56
N PRO A 109 -0.88 -9.18 -9.05
CA PRO A 109 0.53 -8.87 -9.18
C PRO A 109 1.20 -8.75 -7.82
N TRP A 110 2.34 -9.41 -7.70
CA TRP A 110 3.13 -9.48 -6.48
C TRP A 110 4.63 -9.29 -6.76
N VAL A 111 5.34 -8.85 -5.72
CA VAL A 111 6.78 -8.63 -5.73
C VAL A 111 7.35 -9.22 -4.45
N ARG A 112 8.39 -10.03 -4.60
CA ARG A 112 9.16 -10.59 -3.48
C ARG A 112 10.61 -10.18 -3.62
N VAL A 113 11.20 -9.73 -2.51
CA VAL A 113 12.62 -9.44 -2.37
C VAL A 113 13.22 -10.47 -1.43
N THR A 114 14.30 -11.11 -1.85
CA THR A 114 14.96 -12.20 -1.11
C THR A 114 16.42 -11.86 -0.89
N ASP A 115 16.93 -12.11 0.32
CA ASP A 115 18.36 -12.09 0.61
C ASP A 115 18.95 -13.44 0.20
N GLN A 116 19.83 -13.43 -0.81
CA GLN A 116 20.42 -14.63 -1.41
C GLN A 116 21.47 -15.30 -0.50
N SER A 117 22.02 -14.57 0.48
CA SER A 117 23.01 -15.10 1.43
C SER A 117 22.37 -15.92 2.55
N THR A 118 21.10 -15.63 2.88
CA THR A 118 20.34 -16.28 3.96
C THR A 118 19.12 -17.08 3.48
N GLY A 119 18.71 -16.89 2.21
CA GLY A 119 17.47 -17.45 1.67
C GLY A 119 16.19 -16.88 2.31
N GLN A 120 16.29 -15.74 3.01
CA GLN A 120 15.15 -15.13 3.73
C GLN A 120 14.40 -14.15 2.82
N THR A 121 13.07 -14.21 2.85
CA THR A 121 12.20 -13.15 2.31
C THR A 121 12.40 -11.87 3.11
N VAL A 122 12.97 -10.85 2.45
CA VAL A 122 13.19 -9.51 2.99
C VAL A 122 11.89 -8.70 2.95
N LEU A 123 11.11 -8.86 1.88
CA LEU A 123 9.79 -8.25 1.71
C LEU A 123 8.94 -9.09 0.74
N GLU A 124 7.67 -9.28 1.05
CA GLU A 124 6.68 -9.84 0.11
C GLU A 124 5.43 -8.97 0.12
N ALA A 125 5.08 -8.43 -1.04
CA ALA A 125 3.91 -7.58 -1.22
C ALA A 125 3.09 -8.00 -2.45
N CYS A 126 1.78 -7.93 -2.34
CA CYS A 126 0.83 -8.29 -3.40
C CYS A 126 -0.34 -7.30 -3.48
N VAL A 127 -0.92 -7.13 -4.66
CA VAL A 127 -2.26 -6.55 -4.79
C VAL A 127 -3.28 -7.60 -4.32
N VAL A 128 -4.28 -7.19 -3.54
CA VAL A 128 -5.35 -8.08 -3.05
C VAL A 128 -6.76 -7.62 -3.41
N ALA A 129 -6.91 -6.37 -3.87
CA ALA A 129 -8.09 -5.85 -4.54
C ALA A 129 -7.74 -4.56 -5.30
N HIS A 130 -8.68 -4.00 -6.08
CA HIS A 130 -8.52 -2.67 -6.66
C HIS A 130 -8.19 -1.63 -5.58
N LYS A 131 -7.13 -0.82 -5.79
CA LYS A 131 -6.57 0.13 -4.81
C LYS A 131 -6.25 -0.48 -3.43
N LYS A 132 -5.85 -1.75 -3.38
CA LYS A 132 -5.50 -2.42 -2.12
C LYS A 132 -4.28 -3.32 -2.26
N ILE A 133 -3.21 -2.97 -1.53
CA ILE A 133 -1.94 -3.71 -1.51
C ILE A 133 -1.74 -4.28 -0.10
N GLN A 134 -1.26 -5.50 0.00
CA GLN A 134 -0.85 -6.14 1.25
C GLN A 134 0.67 -6.33 1.26
N VAL A 135 1.33 -5.93 2.33
CA VAL A 135 2.65 -6.44 2.72
C VAL A 135 2.39 -7.66 3.61
N ALA A 136 2.60 -8.85 3.06
CA ALA A 136 2.28 -10.12 3.71
C ALA A 136 3.40 -10.57 4.65
N LEU A 137 4.64 -10.35 4.24
CA LEU A 137 5.86 -10.64 4.99
C LEU A 137 6.87 -9.49 4.82
N GLY A 138 7.70 -9.28 5.83
CA GLY A 138 8.84 -8.38 5.73
C GLY A 138 9.79 -8.55 6.91
N LYS A 139 11.09 -8.64 6.63
CA LYS A 139 12.13 -8.84 7.64
C LYS A 139 13.40 -8.11 7.19
N PHE A 140 13.50 -6.85 7.58
CA PHE A 140 14.54 -5.92 7.12
C PHE A 140 14.84 -4.87 8.20
N TYR A 141 15.99 -4.20 8.15
CA TYR A 141 16.33 -3.19 9.16
C TYR A 141 15.90 -1.78 8.74
N SER A 142 15.52 -0.96 9.72
CA SER A 142 15.30 0.47 9.52
C SER A 142 16.63 1.19 9.24
N HIS A 143 16.55 2.45 8.78
CA HIS A 143 17.72 3.34 8.69
C HIS A 143 18.46 3.60 10.03
N LYS A 144 17.95 3.11 11.16
CA LYS A 144 18.59 3.15 12.49
C LYS A 144 19.11 1.79 12.95
N GLY A 145 19.11 0.77 12.09
CA GLY A 145 19.51 -0.60 12.43
C GLY A 145 18.44 -1.40 13.19
N MET A 146 17.23 -0.87 13.34
CA MET A 146 16.16 -1.53 14.12
C MET A 146 15.39 -2.50 13.24
N LEU A 147 15.29 -3.78 13.64
CA LEU A 147 14.57 -4.80 12.88
C LEU A 147 13.10 -4.43 12.70
N VAL A 148 12.65 -4.37 11.44
CA VAL A 148 11.25 -4.31 11.03
C VAL A 148 10.81 -5.74 10.71
N ASP A 149 9.75 -6.20 11.36
CA ASP A 149 9.31 -7.58 11.39
C ASP A 149 7.79 -7.63 11.17
N ILE A 150 7.39 -8.01 9.96
CA ILE A 150 6.01 -7.99 9.45
C ILE A 150 5.60 -9.43 9.16
N THR A 151 4.52 -9.84 9.80
CA THR A 151 3.88 -11.15 9.62
C THR A 151 2.39 -10.94 9.37
N PRO A 152 1.63 -11.95 8.89
CA PRO A 152 0.17 -11.85 8.76
C PRO A 152 -0.57 -11.46 10.05
N HIS A 153 0.09 -11.58 11.22
CA HIS A 153 -0.48 -11.25 12.52
C HIS A 153 -0.08 -9.88 13.05
N TYR A 154 1.10 -9.34 12.74
CA TYR A 154 1.59 -8.07 13.33
C TYR A 154 2.61 -7.33 12.45
N CYS A 155 2.84 -6.06 12.77
CA CYS A 155 3.99 -5.29 12.32
C CYS A 155 4.76 -4.79 13.55
N ARG A 156 6.03 -5.18 13.70
CA ARG A 156 6.89 -4.85 14.84
C ARG A 156 8.14 -4.11 14.39
N ILE A 157 8.61 -3.16 15.20
CA ILE A 157 9.88 -2.45 15.01
C ILE A 157 10.69 -2.52 16.31
N GLY A 158 11.79 -3.27 16.26
CA GLY A 158 12.63 -3.59 17.41
C GLY A 158 11.84 -4.22 18.55
N SER A 159 12.14 -3.78 19.78
CA SER A 159 11.39 -4.11 20.99
C SER A 159 10.35 -3.04 21.39
N GLY A 160 10.34 -1.88 20.72
CA GLY A 160 9.63 -0.68 21.20
C GLY A 160 8.24 -0.46 20.61
N THR A 161 7.97 -0.94 19.40
CA THR A 161 6.69 -0.72 18.69
C THR A 161 6.16 -2.02 18.13
N THR A 162 4.89 -2.34 18.38
CA THR A 162 4.18 -3.45 17.74
C THR A 162 2.75 -3.00 17.47
N LEU A 163 2.29 -3.17 16.23
CA LEU A 163 0.95 -2.83 15.74
C LEU A 163 0.21 -4.12 15.42
N PHE A 164 -1.02 -4.26 15.93
CA PHE A 164 -1.85 -5.46 15.82
C PHE A 164 -3.32 -5.10 15.59
N GLY A 165 -3.84 -5.39 14.40
CA GLY A 165 -5.24 -5.14 14.03
C GLY A 165 -5.63 -3.66 13.90
N ASP A 166 -4.66 -2.74 13.98
CA ASP A 166 -4.89 -1.30 13.97
C ASP A 166 -5.52 -0.82 12.66
N VAL A 167 -6.37 0.23 12.74
CA VAL A 167 -7.00 0.84 11.56
C VAL A 167 -6.78 2.36 11.60
N SER A 168 -6.09 2.87 10.59
CA SER A 168 -5.72 4.29 10.46
C SER A 168 -6.19 4.89 9.15
N GLU A 169 -6.59 6.17 9.17
CA GLU A 169 -7.03 6.96 8.01
C GLU A 169 -6.02 8.06 7.70
N ASN A 170 -5.36 7.99 6.55
CA ASN A 170 -4.15 8.77 6.24
C ASN A 170 -4.42 10.01 5.37
N LYS A 171 -5.66 10.22 4.88
CA LYS A 171 -6.10 11.45 4.18
C LYS A 171 -5.26 11.83 2.94
N GLY A 172 -4.79 10.84 2.20
CA GLY A 172 -3.87 10.97 1.05
C GLY A 172 -2.39 11.02 1.44
N GLY A 173 -2.06 10.84 2.72
CA GLY A 173 -0.70 10.94 3.26
C GLY A 173 0.08 9.63 3.36
N THR A 174 1.26 9.75 3.94
CA THR A 174 2.25 8.68 4.18
C THR A 174 1.91 7.88 5.44
N VAL A 175 2.01 6.55 5.37
CA VAL A 175 1.88 5.65 6.53
C VAL A 175 3.07 5.83 7.46
N VAL A 176 2.85 5.92 8.78
CA VAL A 176 3.92 6.05 9.78
C VAL A 176 3.99 4.79 10.65
N LEU A 177 5.19 4.19 10.74
CA LEU A 177 5.50 3.04 11.57
C LEU A 177 6.70 3.37 12.48
N GLY A 178 6.41 3.69 13.75
CA GLY A 178 7.42 4.05 14.77
C GLY A 178 8.17 5.35 14.55
#